data_AF-A0A839GKU2-F1
#
_entry.id   AF-A0A839GKU2-F1
#
_cell.length_a   1.000
_cell.length_b   1.000
_cell.length_c   1.000
_cell.angle_alpha   90.00
_cell.angle_beta   90.00
_cell.angle_gamma   90.00
#
_symmetry.space_group_name_H-M   'P 1'
#
loop_
_entity.id
_entity.type
_entity.pdbx_description
1 polymer ?
#
loop_
_entity_poly.entity_id
_entity_poly.type
_entity_poly.pdbx_seq_one_letter_code
_entity_poly.pdbx_strand_id
1 'polypeptide(L)'
;MTIRQQWAWGKASYGLKFEGGTEAAFTTVSFWKNHYQCYVGGSRYEVFGHRGRKYSVYKDGRQLAWWDKAAVSWFNGDNYHLLADDRADHELLLAFCLILDHHTSNRKGDSGITLDLGNLGPQAKAFDPAWRPKEDWKGEGQG
;
A
#
# COMPACT_ATOMS: atom_id res chain seq x y z
N MET A 1 -12.11 -10.32 -2.72
CA MET A 1 -12.16 -9.44 -1.51
C MET A 1 -13.02 -8.20 -1.77
N THR A 2 -13.67 -7.65 -0.73
CA THR A 2 -14.40 -6.36 -0.79
C THR A 2 -13.74 -5.32 0.12
N ILE A 3 -13.63 -4.08 -0.36
CA ILE A 3 -13.08 -2.93 0.37
C ILE A 3 -14.23 -1.97 0.71
N ARG A 4 -14.34 -1.56 1.96
CA ARG A 4 -15.35 -0.57 2.40
C ARG A 4 -14.68 0.54 3.20
N GLN A 5 -14.86 1.78 2.78
CA GLN A 5 -14.44 2.93 3.58
C GLN A 5 -15.25 2.98 4.87
N GLN A 6 -14.55 3.21 5.97
CA GLN A 6 -15.16 3.48 7.27
C GLN A 6 -15.04 4.98 7.56
N TRP A 7 -16.03 5.54 8.26
CA TRP A 7 -16.00 6.95 8.62
C TRP A 7 -14.82 7.24 9.56
N ALA A 8 -13.87 8.02 9.09
CA ALA A 8 -12.77 8.53 9.88
C ALA A 8 -12.40 9.93 9.38
N TRP A 9 -12.63 10.94 10.23
CA TRP A 9 -12.34 12.34 9.91
C TRP A 9 -10.84 12.51 9.56
N GLY A 10 -10.53 12.66 8.29
CA GLY A 10 -9.17 12.91 7.80
C GLY A 10 -8.16 11.76 7.96
N LYS A 11 -8.57 10.51 8.21
CA LYS A 11 -7.66 9.34 8.29
C LYS A 11 -8.13 8.23 7.36
N ALA A 12 -7.21 7.47 6.78
CA ALA A 12 -7.58 6.25 6.08
C ALA A 12 -8.03 5.21 7.12
N SER A 13 -9.27 4.76 6.99
CA SER A 13 -9.86 3.65 7.74
C SER A 13 -10.75 2.86 6.79
N TYR A 14 -10.39 1.61 6.53
CA TYR A 14 -11.08 0.76 5.56
C TYR A 14 -11.24 -0.64 6.13
N GLY A 15 -12.43 -1.21 5.97
CA GLY A 15 -12.70 -2.62 6.21
C GLY A 15 -12.38 -3.44 4.95
N LEU A 16 -11.68 -4.55 5.15
CA LEU A 16 -11.41 -5.57 4.15
C LEU A 16 -12.23 -6.82 4.51
N LYS A 17 -13.04 -7.31 3.56
CA LYS A 17 -13.80 -8.56 3.72
C LYS A 17 -13.31 -9.58 2.70
N PHE A 18 -12.79 -10.69 3.20
CA PHE A 18 -12.30 -11.81 2.39
C PHE A 18 -13.46 -12.76 2.06
N GLU A 19 -13.30 -13.60 1.01
CA GLU A 19 -14.37 -14.52 0.57
C GLU A 19 -14.80 -15.53 1.64
N GLY A 20 -13.88 -15.89 2.54
CA GLY A 20 -14.16 -16.74 3.70
C GLY A 20 -14.87 -16.05 4.88
N GLY A 21 -15.29 -14.80 4.74
CA GLY A 21 -15.98 -14.04 5.78
C GLY A 21 -15.07 -13.40 6.82
N THR A 22 -13.76 -13.70 6.81
CA THR A 22 -12.76 -12.99 7.62
C THR A 22 -12.78 -11.51 7.30
N GLU A 23 -12.66 -10.68 8.33
CA GLU A 23 -12.57 -9.22 8.20
C GLU A 23 -11.25 -8.71 8.77
N ALA A 24 -10.71 -7.66 8.14
CA ALA A 24 -9.53 -6.95 8.61
C ALA A 24 -9.73 -5.44 8.48
N ALA A 25 -8.99 -4.67 9.27
CA ALA A 25 -9.04 -3.21 9.24
C ALA A 25 -7.70 -2.65 8.78
N PHE A 26 -7.73 -1.87 7.69
CA PHE A 26 -6.61 -1.04 7.26
C PHE A 26 -6.77 0.35 7.86
N THR A 27 -5.83 0.78 8.69
CA THR A 27 -5.92 2.04 9.44
C THR A 27 -4.65 2.87 9.35
N THR A 28 -4.80 4.19 9.51
CA THR A 28 -3.67 5.12 9.61
C THR A 28 -3.07 5.05 11.01
N VAL A 29 -1.80 4.65 11.11
CA VAL A 29 -1.01 4.72 12.36
C VAL A 29 -0.45 6.12 12.56
N SER A 30 0.15 6.70 11.51
CA SER A 30 0.64 8.07 11.53
C SER A 30 0.37 8.77 10.21
N PHE A 31 -0.51 9.76 10.25
CA PHE A 31 -0.86 10.58 9.09
C PHE A 31 0.37 11.34 8.57
N TRP A 32 1.10 12.02 9.46
CA TRP A 32 2.25 12.85 9.11
C TRP A 32 3.42 12.07 8.50
N LYS A 33 3.49 10.76 8.81
CA LYS A 33 4.56 9.88 8.33
C LYS A 33 4.09 8.92 7.22
N ASN A 34 2.87 9.06 6.72
CA ASN A 34 2.22 8.14 5.77
C ASN A 34 2.39 6.67 6.18
N HIS A 35 2.10 6.36 7.44
CA HIS A 35 2.24 5.01 8.00
C HIS A 35 0.87 4.42 8.28
N TYR A 36 0.64 3.23 7.73
CA TYR A 36 -0.61 2.50 7.82
C TYR A 36 -0.36 1.07 8.29
N GLN A 37 -1.40 0.45 8.84
CA GLN A 37 -1.32 -0.90 9.38
C GLN A 37 -2.60 -1.69 9.10
N CYS A 38 -2.44 -3.00 8.92
CA CYS A 38 -3.50 -3.97 8.82
C CYS A 38 -3.07 -5.28 9.49
N TYR A 39 -4.00 -6.00 10.12
CA TYR A 39 -3.75 -7.34 10.66
C TYR A 39 -4.58 -8.36 9.88
N VAL A 40 -3.93 -9.34 9.28
CA VAL A 40 -4.58 -10.39 8.48
C VAL A 40 -3.96 -11.73 8.84
N GLY A 41 -4.79 -12.70 9.24
CA GLY A 41 -4.34 -14.06 9.55
C GLY A 41 -3.28 -14.12 10.66
N GLY A 42 -3.34 -13.23 11.65
CA GLY A 42 -2.35 -13.15 12.75
C GLY A 42 -1.06 -12.41 12.40
N SER A 43 -0.82 -12.12 11.12
CA SER A 43 0.33 -11.31 10.68
C SER A 43 0.02 -9.83 10.65
N ARG A 44 1.04 -9.03 10.96
CA ARG A 44 0.98 -7.57 10.90
C ARG A 44 1.53 -7.09 9.58
N TYR A 45 0.71 -6.37 8.83
CA TYR A 45 1.09 -5.69 7.61
C TYR A 45 1.25 -4.20 7.90
N GLU A 46 2.33 -3.62 7.38
CA GLU A 46 2.62 -2.20 7.50
C GLU A 46 2.90 -1.62 6.12
N VAL A 47 2.32 -0.46 5.84
CA VAL A 47 2.54 0.27 4.60
C VAL A 47 3.14 1.63 4.93
N PHE A 48 4.25 1.94 4.29
CA PHE A 48 4.95 3.21 4.45
C PHE A 48 4.95 3.97 3.13
N GLY A 49 4.41 5.18 3.15
CA GLY A 49 4.48 6.13 2.03
C GLY A 49 5.81 6.87 2.01
N HIS A 50 6.32 7.08 0.80
CA HIS A 50 7.60 7.70 0.53
C HIS A 50 7.50 8.88 -0.42
N ARG A 51 8.58 9.67 -0.49
CA ARG A 51 8.73 10.74 -1.46
C ARG A 51 8.58 10.22 -2.90
N GLY A 52 7.91 11.01 -3.73
CA GLY A 52 7.70 10.67 -5.15
C GLY A 52 6.69 9.55 -5.37
N ARG A 53 5.60 9.53 -4.59
CA ARG A 53 4.45 8.62 -4.76
C ARG A 53 4.80 7.12 -4.72
N LYS A 54 5.80 6.75 -3.92
CA LYS A 54 6.18 5.35 -3.69
C LYS A 54 5.63 4.86 -2.36
N TYR A 55 5.37 3.57 -2.26
CA TYR A 55 4.97 2.92 -1.02
C TYR A 55 5.66 1.58 -0.89
N SER A 56 6.02 1.18 0.32
CA SER A 56 6.59 -0.13 0.62
C SER A 56 5.69 -0.89 1.61
N VAL A 57 5.54 -2.20 1.41
CA VAL A 57 4.76 -3.10 2.28
C VAL A 57 5.68 -4.04 3.03
N TYR A 58 5.43 -4.16 4.32
CA TYR A 58 6.10 -5.06 5.23
C TYR A 58 5.09 -6.03 5.83
N LYS A 59 5.48 -7.29 5.97
CA LYS A 59 4.78 -8.30 6.78
C LYS A 59 5.70 -8.73 7.91
N ASP A 60 5.26 -8.54 9.15
CA ASP A 60 6.01 -8.94 10.35
C ASP A 60 7.45 -8.39 10.35
N GLY A 61 7.63 -7.16 9.87
CA GLY A 61 8.92 -6.47 9.78
C GLY A 61 9.76 -6.80 8.53
N ARG A 62 9.34 -7.75 7.68
CA ARG A 62 10.01 -8.10 6.42
C ARG A 62 9.34 -7.40 5.24
N GLN A 63 10.10 -6.66 4.44
CA GLN A 63 9.58 -6.07 3.20
C GLN A 63 9.18 -7.19 2.22
N LEU A 64 7.97 -7.09 1.68
CA LEU A 64 7.42 -8.02 0.70
C LEU A 64 7.14 -7.37 -0.64
N ALA A 65 6.94 -6.06 -0.67
CA ALA A 65 6.58 -5.36 -1.89
C ALA A 65 6.90 -3.87 -1.80
N TRP A 66 6.95 -3.22 -2.96
CA TRP A 66 6.76 -1.79 -3.07
C TRP A 66 6.09 -1.46 -4.41
N TRP A 67 5.43 -0.31 -4.46
CA TRP A 67 4.93 0.23 -5.72
C TRP A 67 5.22 1.71 -5.87
N ASP A 68 5.19 2.17 -7.11
CA ASP A 68 5.06 3.58 -7.43
C ASP A 68 3.86 3.84 -8.34
N LYS A 69 3.42 5.10 -8.34
CA LYS A 69 2.40 5.61 -9.25
C LYS A 69 3.09 6.50 -10.28
N ALA A 70 3.02 6.14 -11.56
CA ALA A 70 3.58 6.95 -12.63
C ALA A 70 2.94 8.34 -12.64
N ALA A 71 3.75 9.38 -12.82
CA ALA A 71 3.26 10.76 -12.73
C ALA A 71 2.43 11.19 -13.95
N VAL A 72 2.65 10.58 -15.12
CA VAL A 72 1.98 10.93 -16.37
C VAL A 72 2.01 9.69 -17.29
N SER A 73 0.86 9.11 -17.61
CA SER A 73 0.71 8.34 -18.84
C SER A 73 0.01 9.27 -19.84
N TRP A 74 0.55 9.38 -21.05
CA TRP A 74 -0.06 10.17 -22.12
C TRP A 74 -1.39 9.57 -22.62
N PHE A 75 -1.84 8.47 -22.03
CA PHE A 75 -3.09 7.76 -22.30
C PHE A 75 -3.90 7.66 -20.99
N ASN A 76 -4.77 8.65 -20.71
CA ASN A 76 -5.87 8.67 -19.72
C ASN A 76 -6.01 7.45 -18.78
N GLY A 77 -5.01 7.17 -17.94
CA GLY A 77 -5.01 6.03 -17.04
C GLY A 77 -3.92 6.13 -15.97
N ASP A 78 -4.30 5.84 -14.73
CA ASP A 78 -3.34 5.71 -13.63
C ASP A 78 -2.53 4.41 -13.81
N ASN A 79 -1.23 4.53 -14.08
CA ASN A 79 -0.34 3.39 -14.18
C ASN A 79 0.37 3.15 -12.84
N TYR A 80 0.22 1.94 -12.32
CA TYR A 80 0.90 1.45 -11.12
C TYR A 80 1.95 0.43 -11.51
N HIS A 81 3.11 0.51 -10.90
CA HIS A 81 4.12 -0.54 -10.99
C HIS A 81 4.34 -1.12 -9.59
N LEU A 82 3.82 -2.33 -9.36
CA LEU A 82 3.95 -3.08 -8.12
C LEU A 82 4.98 -4.19 -8.29
N LEU A 83 6.04 -4.16 -7.48
CA LEU A 83 7.01 -5.25 -7.35
C LEU A 83 6.76 -5.96 -6.02
N ALA A 84 6.62 -7.28 -6.04
CA ALA A 84 6.29 -8.09 -4.88
C ALA A 84 7.02 -9.44 -4.90
N ASP A 85 7.31 -9.97 -3.71
CA ASP A 85 7.74 -11.35 -3.52
C ASP A 85 6.69 -12.33 -4.08
N ASP A 86 7.11 -13.46 -4.66
CA ASP A 86 6.21 -14.45 -5.28
C ASP A 86 5.18 -15.04 -4.30
N ARG A 87 5.57 -15.17 -3.03
CA ARG A 87 4.71 -15.69 -1.96
C ARG A 87 3.91 -14.61 -1.25
N ALA A 88 3.95 -13.36 -1.71
CA ALA A 88 3.11 -12.32 -1.16
C ALA A 88 1.63 -12.60 -1.49
N ASP A 89 0.74 -12.13 -0.61
CA ASP A 89 -0.69 -12.11 -0.89
C ASP A 89 -0.97 -10.94 -1.86
N HIS A 90 -0.92 -11.24 -3.15
CA HIS A 90 -1.05 -10.26 -4.22
C HIS A 90 -2.41 -9.54 -4.18
N GLU A 91 -3.48 -10.24 -3.80
CA GLU A 91 -4.81 -9.64 -3.68
C GLU A 91 -4.82 -8.57 -2.57
N LEU A 92 -4.21 -8.89 -1.42
CA LEU A 92 -4.05 -7.95 -0.32
C LEU A 92 -3.18 -6.74 -0.68
N LEU A 93 -2.08 -6.96 -1.41
CA LEU A 93 -1.21 -5.87 -1.88
C LEU A 93 -1.97 -4.92 -2.81
N LEU A 94 -2.73 -5.45 -3.77
CA LEU A 94 -3.56 -4.65 -4.67
C LEU A 94 -4.62 -3.85 -3.92
N ALA A 95 -5.24 -4.43 -2.89
CA ALA A 95 -6.18 -3.70 -2.05
C ALA A 95 -5.53 -2.51 -1.32
N PHE A 96 -4.30 -2.66 -0.83
CA PHE A 96 -3.57 -1.54 -0.23
C PHE A 96 -3.31 -0.42 -1.24
N CYS A 97 -2.92 -0.76 -2.48
CA CYS A 97 -2.76 0.22 -3.55
C CYS A 97 -4.05 1.01 -3.80
N LEU A 98 -5.18 0.30 -3.96
CA LEU A 98 -6.48 0.90 -4.25
C LEU A 98 -7.01 1.75 -3.09
N ILE A 99 -6.84 1.29 -1.85
CA ILE A 99 -7.22 2.07 -0.65
C ILE A 99 -6.49 3.40 -0.62
N LEU A 100 -5.17 3.38 -0.81
CA LEU A 100 -4.36 4.58 -0.72
C LEU A 100 -4.59 5.52 -1.90
N ASP A 101 -4.81 4.96 -3.10
CA ASP A 101 -5.18 5.78 -4.24
C ASP A 101 -6.52 6.50 -4.02
N HIS A 102 -7.58 5.75 -3.69
CA HIS A 102 -8.90 6.32 -3.40
C HIS A 102 -8.84 7.39 -2.30
N HIS A 103 -8.11 7.09 -1.22
CA HIS A 103 -7.93 8.01 -0.09
C HIS A 103 -7.20 9.30 -0.47
N THR A 104 -6.18 9.21 -1.34
CA THR A 104 -5.43 10.39 -1.81
C THR A 104 -6.21 11.19 -2.85
N SER A 105 -6.98 10.52 -3.72
CA SER A 105 -7.80 11.16 -4.76
C SER A 105 -8.99 11.93 -4.19
N ASN A 106 -9.73 11.37 -3.22
CA ASN A 106 -10.86 12.08 -2.59
C ASN A 106 -10.44 13.39 -1.90
N ARG A 107 -9.20 13.46 -1.39
CA ARG A 107 -8.68 14.69 -0.78
C ARG A 107 -8.36 15.79 -1.78
N LYS A 108 -8.08 15.46 -3.04
CA LYS A 108 -7.86 16.47 -4.07
C LYS A 108 -9.15 17.21 -4.44
N GLY A 109 -10.31 16.57 -4.26
CA GLY A 109 -11.62 17.16 -4.56
C GLY A 109 -12.17 18.08 -3.48
N ASP A 110 -11.90 17.78 -2.20
CA ASP A 110 -12.61 18.41 -1.06
C ASP A 110 -11.90 19.61 -0.42
N SER A 111 -10.68 19.98 -0.83
CA SER A 111 -9.92 21.03 -0.13
C SER A 111 -8.96 21.75 -1.06
N GLY A 112 -9.17 23.06 -1.28
CA GLY A 112 -8.23 23.99 -1.93
C GLY A 112 -6.88 24.14 -1.21
N ILE A 113 -6.63 23.32 -0.19
CA ILE A 113 -5.33 23.12 0.40
C ILE A 113 -4.79 21.81 -0.19
N THR A 114 -4.08 21.92 -1.32
CA THR A 114 -3.23 20.85 -1.86
C THR A 114 -2.04 20.67 -0.91
N LEU A 115 -2.29 20.12 0.27
CA LEU A 115 -1.25 19.71 1.19
C LEU A 115 -0.60 18.47 0.58
N ASP A 116 0.38 18.70 -0.28
CA ASP A 116 1.39 17.74 -0.74
C ASP A 116 2.30 17.34 0.45
N LEU A 117 1.69 17.08 1.61
CA LEU A 117 2.32 16.71 2.88
C LEU A 117 3.09 15.40 2.79
N GLY A 118 2.86 14.61 1.74
CA GLY A 118 3.63 13.42 1.46
C GLY A 118 5.11 13.67 1.20
N ASN A 119 5.49 14.91 0.82
CA ASN A 119 6.88 15.27 0.52
C ASN A 119 7.57 16.13 1.60
N LEU A 120 6.84 16.74 2.53
CA LEU A 120 7.38 17.76 3.46
C LEU A 120 7.56 17.28 4.91
N GLY A 121 7.13 16.06 5.25
CA GLY A 121 7.23 15.50 6.61
C GLY A 121 8.35 14.46 6.78
N PRO A 122 8.73 14.14 8.04
CA PRO A 122 9.63 13.04 8.33
C PRO A 122 8.99 11.70 7.90
N GLN A 123 9.74 10.87 7.18
CA GLN A 123 9.29 9.53 6.79
C GLN A 123 9.36 8.57 7.99
N ALA A 124 8.36 7.71 8.18
CA ALA A 124 8.41 6.66 9.21
C ALA A 124 9.52 5.63 8.94
N LYS A 125 9.83 5.41 7.67
CA LYS A 125 10.89 4.51 7.21
C LYS A 125 11.50 5.05 5.92
N ALA A 126 12.82 4.91 5.76
CA ALA A 126 13.48 5.25 4.50
C ALA A 126 13.09 4.23 3.41
N PHE A 127 13.00 4.70 2.17
CA PHE A 127 12.81 3.82 1.02
C PHE A 127 14.13 3.11 0.70
N ASP A 128 14.05 1.79 0.47
CA ASP A 128 15.19 0.99 0.01
C ASP A 128 15.07 0.73 -1.49
N PRO A 129 15.83 1.46 -2.35
CA PRO A 129 15.81 1.27 -3.80
C PRO A 129 16.57 0.01 -4.24
N ALA A 130 17.38 -0.60 -3.36
CA ALA A 130 18.11 -1.82 -3.64
C ALA A 130 17.27 -3.07 -3.33
N TRP A 131 16.15 -2.94 -2.62
CA TRP A 131 15.24 -4.04 -2.38
C TRP A 131 14.77 -4.67 -3.69
N ARG A 132 14.75 -6.00 -3.73
CA ARG A 132 14.27 -6.81 -4.85
C ARG A 132 13.35 -7.91 -4.32
N PRO A 133 12.35 -8.33 -5.10
CA PRO A 133 11.47 -9.41 -4.72
C PRO A 133 12.25 -10.71 -4.56
N LYS A 134 11.84 -11.53 -3.60
CA LYS A 134 12.31 -12.91 -3.49
C LYS A 134 11.50 -13.77 -4.43
N GLU A 135 12.19 -14.35 -5.40
CA GLU A 135 11.66 -15.37 -6.29
C GLU A 135 11.69 -16.72 -5.58
N ASP A 136 10.62 -17.49 -5.71
CA ASP A 136 10.52 -18.86 -5.18
C ASP A 136 10.61 -19.90 -6.31
N TRP A 137 11.42 -19.60 -7.33
CA TRP A 137 11.70 -20.50 -8.45
C TRP A 137 12.25 -21.84 -7.94
N LYS A 138 11.39 -22.87 -7.93
CA LYS A 138 11.81 -24.26 -7.90
C LYS A 138 11.96 -24.70 -9.35
N GLY A 139 13.20 -24.69 -9.84
CA GLY A 139 13.50 -25.25 -11.15
C GLY A 139 12.92 -26.66 -11.28
N GLU A 140 12.37 -26.95 -12.46
CA GLU A 140 11.98 -28.30 -12.85
C GLU A 140 13.12 -29.27 -12.57
N GLY A 141 12.76 -30.42 -12.01
CA GLY A 141 13.71 -31.42 -11.53
C GLY A 141 14.34 -32.28 -12.62
N GLN A 142 15.27 -33.11 -12.15
CA GLN A 142 15.70 -34.40 -12.69
C GLN A 142 16.28 -34.42 -14.13
N GLY A 143 17.60 -34.59 -14.16
CA GLY A 143 18.37 -35.29 -15.17
C GLY A 143 19.59 -35.90 -14.51
#